data_AF-A0A1I6Z2E5-F1
#
_entry.id   AF-A0A1I6Z2E5-F1
#
_cell.length_a   1.000
_cell.length_b   1.000
_cell.length_c   1.000
_cell.angle_alpha   90.00
_cell.angle_beta   90.00
_cell.angle_gamma   90.00
#
_symmetry.space_group_name_H-M   'P 1'
#
loop_
_entity.id
_entity.type
_entity.pdbx_description
1 polymer ?
#
loop_
_entity_poly.entity_id
_entity_poly.type
_entity_poly.pdbx_seq_one_letter_code
_entity_poly.pdbx_strand_id
1 'polypeptide(L)'
;MKSQNAAEVEIGLKHFNSVKIGSDIAAADSMIVMSHFKGHIVAGFGGAIKNLAMGCAPAAGKKEQHFRTSPHVVEEKCVACGKCVEICPVGASALVGEVSMIEPNICISCGQCMEACPSEAIDIDWENDIPEFLECVTEYAYGAVKGKENRVGYINFLLKITPDCDCVPWSDAPIVPDIGILASTDPVALDQASYDLVNNQKGLVSSSLQFNHEAGADKFKGAWPKVDGTHQLKYGEEIGLGSREYKLVEI
;
A
#
# COMPACT_ATOMS: atom_id res chain seq x y z
N MET A 1 17.98 -12.48 -6.57
CA MET A 1 17.23 -13.75 -6.52
C MET A 1 15.76 -13.47 -6.80
N LYS A 2 15.16 -14.07 -7.84
CA LYS A 2 13.70 -14.13 -7.97
C LYS A 2 13.28 -15.49 -7.41
N SER A 3 13.01 -15.55 -6.10
CA SER A 3 12.52 -16.79 -5.48
C SER A 3 11.17 -17.15 -6.11
N GLN A 4 11.05 -18.39 -6.59
CA GLN A 4 9.78 -18.97 -7.02
C GLN A 4 9.08 -19.72 -5.90
N ASN A 5 9.64 -19.72 -4.68
CA ASN A 5 9.11 -20.43 -3.53
C ASN A 5 7.90 -19.68 -2.96
N ALA A 6 6.70 -20.20 -3.23
CA ALA A 6 5.44 -19.67 -2.72
C ALA A 6 4.49 -20.81 -2.36
N ALA A 7 3.73 -20.64 -1.29
CA ALA A 7 2.61 -21.46 -0.89
C ALA A 7 1.30 -20.72 -1.21
N GLU A 8 0.29 -21.46 -1.67
CA GLU A 8 -1.07 -20.94 -1.80
C GLU A 8 -1.81 -21.11 -0.48
N VAL A 9 -2.33 -20.01 0.04
CA VAL A 9 -3.12 -19.97 1.28
C VAL A 9 -4.55 -19.63 0.88
N GLU A 10 -5.47 -20.59 1.05
CA GLU A 10 -6.90 -20.35 0.85
C GLU A 10 -7.41 -19.34 1.88
N ILE A 11 -8.13 -18.32 1.44
CA ILE A 11 -8.71 -17.28 2.31
C ILE A 11 -10.21 -17.13 2.09
N GLY A 12 -10.73 -17.37 0.87
CA GLY A 12 -12.15 -17.33 0.55
C GLY A 12 -12.78 -15.94 0.74
N LEU A 13 -12.05 -14.88 0.40
CA LEU A 13 -12.47 -13.49 0.57
C LEU A 13 -12.96 -12.89 -0.77
N LYS A 14 -13.27 -11.59 -0.76
CA LYS A 14 -13.99 -10.87 -1.83
C LYS A 14 -13.24 -10.93 -3.17
N HIS A 15 -11.93 -10.70 -3.15
CA HIS A 15 -11.10 -10.62 -4.36
C HIS A 15 -10.36 -11.91 -4.65
N PHE A 16 -9.93 -12.64 -3.62
CA PHE A 16 -9.16 -13.86 -3.78
C PHE A 16 -9.75 -15.04 -3.03
N ASN A 17 -9.92 -16.16 -3.73
CA ASN A 17 -10.15 -17.44 -3.08
C ASN A 17 -8.90 -17.93 -2.33
N SER A 18 -7.72 -17.65 -2.87
CA SER A 18 -6.42 -17.98 -2.28
C SER A 18 -5.37 -16.93 -2.63
N VAL A 19 -4.39 -16.71 -1.75
CA VAL A 19 -3.27 -15.78 -1.97
C VAL A 19 -1.93 -16.48 -1.91
N LYS A 20 -0.92 -15.91 -2.57
CA LYS A 20 0.44 -16.47 -2.63
C LYS A 20 1.31 -15.88 -1.53
N ILE A 21 1.77 -16.70 -0.59
CA ILE A 21 2.66 -16.29 0.51
C ILE A 21 4.00 -17.00 0.34
N GLY A 22 5.13 -16.36 0.69
CA GLY A 22 6.43 -17.04 0.68
C GLY A 22 6.39 -18.30 1.54
N SER A 23 6.82 -19.45 1.00
CA SER A 23 6.55 -20.74 1.65
C SER A 23 7.12 -20.87 3.06
N ASP A 24 8.30 -20.29 3.33
CA ASP A 24 8.90 -20.33 4.67
C ASP A 24 8.11 -19.47 5.67
N ILE A 25 7.51 -18.38 5.20
CA ILE A 25 6.60 -17.55 6.00
C ILE A 25 5.30 -18.31 6.25
N ALA A 26 4.75 -18.95 5.22
CA ALA A 26 3.54 -19.77 5.36
C ALA A 26 3.76 -20.92 6.36
N ALA A 27 4.92 -21.56 6.34
CA ALA A 27 5.30 -22.66 7.24
C ALA A 27 5.71 -22.22 8.66
N ALA A 28 6.00 -20.94 8.89
CA ALA A 28 6.40 -20.46 10.22
C ALA A 28 5.26 -20.59 11.25
N ASP A 29 5.62 -20.93 12.49
CA ASP A 29 4.66 -21.04 13.60
C ASP A 29 4.25 -19.69 14.20
N SER A 30 5.15 -18.70 14.11
CA SER A 30 5.00 -17.37 14.70
C SER A 30 5.79 -16.33 13.92
N MET A 31 5.44 -15.06 14.08
CA MET A 31 6.14 -13.94 13.44
C MET A 31 6.21 -12.72 14.35
N ILE A 32 7.28 -11.94 14.19
CA ILE A 32 7.32 -10.55 14.65
C ILE A 32 7.42 -9.67 13.40
N VAL A 33 6.44 -8.77 13.25
CA VAL A 33 6.33 -7.86 12.11
C VAL A 33 6.78 -6.48 12.57
N MET A 34 7.79 -5.94 11.90
CA MET A 34 8.35 -4.63 12.21
C MET A 34 8.12 -3.69 11.03
N SER A 35 7.41 -2.59 11.26
CA SER A 35 7.03 -1.65 10.22
C SER A 35 7.44 -0.23 10.57
N HIS A 36 7.94 0.48 9.58
CA HIS A 36 8.04 1.93 9.66
C HIS A 36 6.68 2.52 9.27
N PHE A 37 6.01 3.19 10.21
CA PHE A 37 4.70 3.79 9.97
C PHE A 37 4.85 5.17 9.34
N LYS A 38 4.40 5.31 8.10
CA LYS A 38 4.58 6.52 7.28
C LYS A 38 3.56 6.62 6.15
N GLY A 39 3.58 7.69 5.37
CA GLY A 39 2.66 7.87 4.25
C GLY A 39 2.93 6.93 3.07
N HIS A 40 1.96 6.84 2.15
CA HIS A 40 2.08 6.08 0.91
C HIS A 40 1.14 6.61 -0.18
N ILE A 41 1.67 6.81 -1.39
CA ILE A 41 0.95 7.46 -2.51
C ILE A 41 -0.45 6.89 -2.82
N VAL A 42 -0.58 5.57 -2.94
CA VAL A 42 -1.87 4.91 -3.29
C VAL A 42 -2.57 4.23 -2.10
N ALA A 43 -1.90 4.10 -0.96
CA ALA A 43 -2.47 3.43 0.23
C ALA A 43 -2.83 4.42 1.35
N GLY A 44 -2.45 5.69 1.21
CA GLY A 44 -2.56 6.71 2.24
C GLY A 44 -1.41 6.59 3.25
N PHE A 45 -1.24 5.41 3.83
CA PHE A 45 -0.14 5.09 4.75
C PHE A 45 0.39 3.67 4.54
N GLY A 46 1.59 3.41 5.05
CA GLY A 46 2.17 2.09 5.20
C GLY A 46 2.38 1.79 6.68
N GLY A 47 1.82 0.67 7.14
CA GLY A 47 1.94 0.16 8.51
C GLY A 47 2.08 -1.37 8.51
N ALA A 48 1.67 -2.00 9.61
CA ALA A 48 1.70 -3.46 9.79
C ALA A 48 0.93 -4.21 8.69
N ILE A 49 -0.26 -3.76 8.30
CA ILE A 49 -1.08 -4.44 7.28
C ILE A 49 -0.35 -4.45 5.94
N LYS A 50 0.13 -3.29 5.48
CA LYS A 50 0.85 -3.18 4.20
C LYS A 50 2.19 -3.92 4.26
N ASN A 51 2.87 -3.93 5.41
CA ASN A 51 4.12 -4.67 5.61
C ASN A 51 3.89 -6.18 5.50
N LEU A 52 2.85 -6.73 6.12
CA LEU A 52 2.44 -8.11 5.94
C LEU A 52 2.15 -8.42 4.46
N ALA A 53 1.25 -7.63 3.86
CA ALA A 53 0.78 -7.87 2.50
C ALA A 53 1.91 -7.89 1.47
N MET A 54 2.76 -6.86 1.49
CA MET A 54 3.88 -6.74 0.54
C MET A 54 5.11 -7.55 0.96
N GLY A 55 5.40 -7.62 2.26
CA GLY A 55 6.60 -8.29 2.78
C GLY A 55 6.51 -9.81 2.68
N CYS A 56 5.32 -10.37 2.90
CA CYS A 56 5.11 -11.82 2.89
C CYS A 56 4.77 -12.38 1.50
N ALA A 57 4.40 -11.52 0.54
CA ALA A 57 4.07 -11.95 -0.81
C ALA A 57 5.32 -12.12 -1.71
N PRO A 58 5.36 -13.18 -2.54
CA PRO A 58 6.34 -13.30 -3.60
C PRO A 58 6.06 -12.27 -4.71
N ALA A 59 6.96 -12.16 -5.69
CA ALA A 59 6.78 -11.20 -6.79
C ALA A 59 5.45 -11.38 -7.55
N ALA A 60 4.94 -12.61 -7.68
CA ALA A 60 3.64 -12.86 -8.28
C ALA A 60 2.49 -12.31 -7.42
N GLY A 61 2.51 -12.53 -6.10
CA GLY A 61 1.47 -12.03 -5.21
C GLY A 61 1.47 -10.51 -5.07
N LYS A 62 2.66 -9.89 -5.10
CA LYS A 62 2.79 -8.42 -5.19
C LYS A 62 2.11 -7.86 -6.43
N LYS A 63 2.21 -8.56 -7.57
CA LYS A 63 1.52 -8.15 -8.80
C LYS A 63 0.01 -8.30 -8.69
N GLU A 64 -0.47 -9.40 -8.11
CA GLU A 64 -1.91 -9.61 -7.88
C GLU A 64 -2.53 -8.51 -7.03
N GLN A 65 -1.82 -8.05 -5.99
CA GLN A 65 -2.27 -6.93 -5.15
C GLN A 65 -2.43 -5.62 -5.93
N HIS A 66 -1.60 -5.36 -6.95
CA HIS A 66 -1.63 -4.11 -7.74
C HIS A 66 -2.43 -4.23 -9.04
N PHE A 67 -2.95 -5.41 -9.37
CA PHE A 67 -3.59 -5.63 -10.68
C PHE A 67 -4.75 -4.66 -10.95
N ARG A 68 -5.49 -4.28 -9.89
CA ARG A 68 -6.61 -3.34 -9.95
C ARG A 68 -6.21 -1.92 -10.33
N THR A 69 -4.99 -1.49 -10.01
CA THR A 69 -4.48 -0.16 -10.38
C THR A 69 -3.79 -0.20 -11.74
N SER A 70 -4.36 -0.94 -12.72
CA SER A 70 -3.79 -1.00 -14.06
C SER A 70 -3.96 0.36 -14.74
N PRO A 71 -2.85 1.06 -15.08
CA PRO A 71 -2.95 2.39 -15.64
C PRO A 71 -3.61 2.40 -17.03
N HIS A 72 -4.30 3.50 -17.33
CA HIS A 72 -4.88 3.79 -18.63
C HIS A 72 -4.27 5.07 -19.22
N VAL A 73 -4.41 5.23 -20.54
CA VAL A 73 -3.94 6.43 -21.25
C VAL A 73 -5.08 7.44 -21.35
N VAL A 74 -4.83 8.67 -20.91
CA VAL A 74 -5.70 9.83 -21.13
C VAL A 74 -5.42 10.36 -22.52
N GLU A 75 -6.28 10.00 -23.48
CA GLU A 75 -6.06 10.23 -24.91
C GLU A 75 -5.77 11.70 -25.23
N GLU A 76 -6.46 12.63 -24.57
CA GLU A 76 -6.34 14.08 -24.83
C GLU A 76 -4.98 14.65 -24.45
N LYS A 77 -4.24 13.97 -23.56
CA LYS A 77 -2.88 14.36 -23.15
C LYS A 77 -1.80 13.60 -23.90
N CYS A 78 -2.16 12.52 -24.60
CA CYS A 78 -1.18 11.65 -25.25
C CYS A 78 -0.60 12.34 -26.48
N VAL A 79 0.73 12.36 -26.58
CA VAL A 79 1.46 12.92 -27.73
C VAL A 79 2.11 11.83 -28.59
N ALA A 80 1.64 10.58 -28.48
CA ALA A 80 2.11 9.44 -29.27
C ALA A 80 3.64 9.17 -29.20
N CYS A 81 4.34 9.62 -28.14
CA CYS A 81 5.81 9.58 -28.13
C CYS A 81 6.44 8.19 -27.96
N GLY A 82 5.66 7.16 -27.60
CA GLY A 82 6.13 5.79 -27.50
C GLY A 82 6.98 5.43 -26.27
N LYS A 83 7.37 6.39 -25.42
CA LYS A 83 8.19 6.11 -24.22
C LYS A 83 7.60 5.06 -23.27
N CYS A 84 6.28 5.04 -23.11
CA CYS A 84 5.61 4.03 -22.29
C CYS A 84 5.72 2.62 -22.89
N VAL A 85 5.82 2.49 -24.21
CA VAL A 85 6.09 1.22 -24.92
C VAL A 85 7.53 0.78 -24.67
N GLU A 86 8.49 1.69 -24.77
CA GLU A 86 9.92 1.39 -24.59
C GLU A 86 10.26 0.91 -23.19
N ILE A 87 9.67 1.53 -22.16
CA ILE A 87 9.97 1.20 -20.76
C ILE A 87 9.23 -0.04 -20.26
N CYS A 88 8.19 -0.51 -20.97
CA CYS A 88 7.30 -1.55 -20.45
C CYS A 88 8.01 -2.92 -20.35
N PRO A 89 8.24 -3.46 -19.14
CA PRO A 89 9.05 -4.67 -18.96
C PRO A 89 8.33 -5.96 -19.40
N VAL A 90 7.04 -5.88 -19.69
CA VAL A 90 6.17 -7.00 -20.07
C VAL A 90 5.49 -6.79 -21.42
N GLY A 91 5.80 -5.70 -22.13
CA GLY A 91 5.20 -5.41 -23.44
C GLY A 91 3.69 -5.18 -23.40
N ALA A 92 3.14 -4.68 -22.28
CA ALA A 92 1.72 -4.37 -22.15
C ALA A 92 1.28 -3.11 -22.90
N SER A 93 2.22 -2.27 -23.33
CA SER A 93 1.91 -0.99 -23.97
C SER A 93 2.22 -1.05 -25.46
N ALA A 94 1.37 -0.46 -26.30
CA ALA A 94 1.57 -0.35 -27.74
C ALA A 94 1.15 1.02 -28.27
N LEU A 95 1.74 1.45 -29.39
CA LEU A 95 1.28 2.63 -30.14
C LEU A 95 0.20 2.19 -31.13
N VAL A 96 -0.99 2.79 -31.04
CA VAL A 96 -2.10 2.52 -31.96
C VAL A 96 -2.58 3.83 -32.56
N GLY A 97 -2.11 4.11 -33.78
CA GLY A 97 -2.37 5.39 -34.45
C GLY A 97 -1.66 6.54 -33.74
N GLU A 98 -2.44 7.52 -33.28
CA GLU A 98 -1.94 8.74 -32.62
C GLU A 98 -2.01 8.68 -31.08
N VAL A 99 -2.37 7.52 -30.51
CA VAL A 99 -2.42 7.33 -29.06
C VAL A 99 -1.68 6.05 -28.65
N SER A 100 -1.18 6.04 -27.41
CA SER A 100 -0.69 4.81 -26.79
C SER A 100 -1.85 4.07 -26.12
N MET A 101 -1.80 2.75 -26.09
CA MET A 101 -2.74 1.91 -25.34
C MET A 101 -1.98 0.99 -24.39
N ILE A 102 -2.64 0.61 -23.30
CA ILE A 102 -2.13 -0.35 -22.30
C ILE A 102 -3.12 -1.50 -22.26
N GLU A 103 -2.64 -2.72 -22.52
CA GLU A 103 -3.42 -3.96 -22.40
C GLU A 103 -3.45 -4.39 -20.93
N PRO A 104 -4.60 -4.26 -20.23
CA PRO A 104 -4.67 -4.50 -18.79
C PRO A 104 -4.35 -5.96 -18.44
N ASN A 105 -4.66 -6.91 -19.32
CA ASN A 105 -4.41 -8.34 -19.06
C ASN A 105 -2.92 -8.72 -19.09
N ILE A 106 -2.08 -7.91 -19.73
CA ILE A 106 -0.62 -8.10 -19.78
C ILE A 106 0.06 -7.21 -18.72
N CYS A 107 -0.58 -6.09 -18.36
CA CYS A 107 -0.07 -5.14 -17.39
C CYS A 107 0.19 -5.79 -16.03
N ILE A 108 1.32 -5.41 -15.42
CA ILE A 108 1.70 -5.86 -14.07
C ILE A 108 1.66 -4.71 -13.06
N SER A 109 1.01 -3.60 -13.42
CA SER A 109 0.82 -2.39 -12.59
C SER A 109 2.09 -1.88 -11.91
N CYS A 110 3.22 -1.91 -12.62
CA CYS A 110 4.51 -1.50 -12.07
C CYS A 110 4.72 0.03 -12.00
N GLY A 111 3.83 0.84 -12.58
CA GLY A 111 3.90 2.31 -12.58
C GLY A 111 4.96 2.94 -13.48
N GLN A 112 5.88 2.16 -14.08
CA GLN A 112 7.00 2.71 -14.86
C GLN A 112 6.57 3.57 -16.06
N CYS A 113 5.46 3.21 -16.71
CA CYS A 113 4.92 4.00 -17.82
C CYS A 113 4.38 5.36 -17.35
N MET A 114 3.77 5.43 -16.17
CA MET A 114 3.28 6.69 -15.57
C MET A 114 4.44 7.63 -15.30
N GLU A 115 5.51 7.14 -14.67
CA GLU A 115 6.72 7.92 -14.37
C GLU A 115 7.45 8.39 -15.64
N ALA A 116 7.50 7.55 -16.68
CA ALA A 116 8.20 7.86 -17.92
C ALA A 116 7.41 8.80 -18.86
N CYS A 117 6.11 9.01 -18.63
CA CYS A 117 5.26 9.77 -19.54
C CYS A 117 5.52 11.28 -19.44
N PRO A 118 6.10 11.93 -20.47
CA PRO A 118 6.48 13.34 -20.38
C PRO A 118 5.29 14.29 -20.44
N SER A 119 4.12 13.81 -20.89
CA SER A 119 2.89 14.60 -20.96
C SER A 119 1.90 14.24 -19.86
N GLU A 120 2.30 13.42 -18.88
CA GLU A 120 1.46 12.98 -17.76
C GLU A 120 0.09 12.43 -18.23
N ALA A 121 0.13 11.70 -19.35
CA ALA A 121 -1.03 11.16 -20.05
C ALA A 121 -1.39 9.74 -19.60
N ILE A 122 -0.80 9.22 -18.52
CA ILE A 122 -1.05 7.87 -18.02
C ILE A 122 -1.45 7.99 -16.55
N ASP A 123 -2.65 7.52 -16.22
CA ASP A 123 -3.24 7.67 -14.90
C ASP A 123 -3.98 6.38 -14.48
N ILE A 124 -4.43 6.32 -13.22
CA ILE A 124 -5.30 5.27 -12.68
C ILE A 124 -6.67 5.86 -12.34
N ASP A 125 -7.70 5.03 -12.24
CA ASP A 125 -8.98 5.48 -11.72
C ASP A 125 -8.90 5.55 -10.19
N TRP A 126 -8.55 6.73 -9.69
CA TRP A 126 -8.35 6.94 -8.25
C TRP A 126 -9.60 6.65 -7.41
N GLU A 127 -10.80 6.79 -7.98
CA GLU A 127 -12.05 6.61 -7.24
C GLU A 127 -12.44 5.13 -7.16
N ASN A 128 -12.26 4.38 -8.26
CA ASN A 128 -12.67 2.99 -8.34
C ASN A 128 -11.53 1.99 -8.04
N ASP A 129 -10.30 2.26 -8.48
CA ASP A 129 -9.19 1.30 -8.37
C ASP A 129 -8.58 1.26 -6.96
N ILE A 130 -8.54 2.41 -6.26
CA ILE A 130 -7.86 2.54 -4.97
C ILE A 130 -8.58 1.76 -3.85
N PRO A 131 -9.91 1.82 -3.69
CA PRO A 131 -10.60 0.99 -2.71
C PRO A 131 -10.36 -0.51 -2.95
N GLU A 132 -10.46 -0.97 -4.20
CA GLU A 132 -10.20 -2.37 -4.53
C GLU A 132 -8.75 -2.78 -4.28
N PHE A 133 -7.79 -1.90 -4.57
CA PHE A 133 -6.37 -2.10 -4.24
C PHE A 133 -6.17 -2.29 -2.74
N LEU A 134 -6.73 -1.40 -1.92
CA LEU A 134 -6.62 -1.48 -0.46
C LEU A 134 -7.24 -2.77 0.09
N GLU A 135 -8.35 -3.21 -0.49
CA GLU A 135 -8.97 -4.50 -0.15
C GLU A 135 -8.05 -5.67 -0.52
N CYS A 136 -7.52 -5.70 -1.75
CA CYS A 136 -6.56 -6.73 -2.20
C CYS A 136 -5.33 -6.84 -1.29
N VAL A 137 -4.75 -5.69 -0.91
CA VAL A 137 -3.62 -5.61 0.03
C VAL A 137 -3.99 -6.21 1.39
N THR A 138 -5.17 -5.86 1.89
CA THR A 138 -5.65 -6.33 3.20
C THR A 138 -5.93 -7.84 3.21
N GLU A 139 -6.51 -8.39 2.12
CA GLU A 139 -6.69 -9.84 1.96
C GLU A 139 -5.35 -10.59 1.95
N TYR A 140 -4.33 -10.01 1.34
CA TYR A 140 -2.96 -10.56 1.36
C TYR A 140 -2.35 -10.54 2.76
N ALA A 141 -2.58 -9.47 3.53
CA ALA A 141 -2.18 -9.42 4.94
C ALA A 141 -2.86 -10.51 5.76
N TYR A 142 -4.16 -10.74 5.53
CA TYR A 142 -4.92 -11.83 6.15
C TYR A 142 -4.35 -13.21 5.83
N GLY A 143 -4.06 -13.49 4.56
CA GLY A 143 -3.44 -14.75 4.17
C GLY A 143 -2.05 -14.96 4.77
N ALA A 144 -1.27 -13.89 4.98
CA ALA A 144 0.06 -13.99 5.60
C ALA A 144 0.02 -14.47 7.05
N VAL A 145 -1.05 -14.16 7.79
CA VAL A 145 -1.21 -14.49 9.21
C VAL A 145 -2.15 -15.66 9.47
N LYS A 146 -2.86 -16.15 8.45
CA LYS A 146 -3.75 -17.31 8.55
C LYS A 146 -2.99 -18.55 9.04
N GLY A 147 -3.55 -19.24 10.03
CA GLY A 147 -2.93 -20.37 10.73
C GLY A 147 -1.92 -19.99 11.82
N LYS A 148 -1.69 -18.69 12.04
CA LYS A 148 -0.80 -18.14 13.09
C LYS A 148 -1.57 -17.27 14.09
N GLU A 149 -2.85 -17.57 14.29
CA GLU A 149 -3.73 -16.81 15.18
C GLU A 149 -3.11 -16.73 16.59
N ASN A 150 -3.09 -15.53 17.17
CA ASN A 150 -2.49 -15.24 18.48
C ASN A 150 -0.97 -15.53 18.59
N ARG A 151 -0.26 -15.74 17.47
CA ARG A 151 1.18 -16.03 17.42
C ARG A 151 1.98 -15.01 16.61
N VAL A 152 1.38 -13.86 16.32
CA VAL A 152 2.02 -12.76 15.62
C VAL A 152 2.05 -11.51 16.49
N GLY A 153 3.24 -10.93 16.65
CA GLY A 153 3.43 -9.62 17.28
C GLY A 153 3.80 -8.57 16.25
N TYR A 154 3.36 -7.34 16.46
CA TYR A 154 3.52 -6.22 15.53
C TYR A 154 4.18 -5.04 16.26
N ILE A 155 5.11 -4.38 15.59
CA ILE A 155 5.81 -3.19 16.10
C ILE A 155 5.82 -2.13 14.99
N ASN A 156 5.24 -0.97 15.28
CA ASN A 156 5.28 0.19 14.40
C ASN A 156 6.26 1.24 14.94
N PHE A 157 7.18 1.67 14.10
CA PHE A 157 8.10 2.79 14.36
C PHE A 157 7.50 4.05 13.76
N LEU A 158 7.07 4.99 14.61
CA LEU A 158 6.51 6.28 14.24
C LEU A 158 7.60 7.35 14.38
N LEU A 159 8.65 7.20 13.57
CA LEU A 159 9.83 8.04 13.54
C LEU A 159 10.03 8.48 12.09
N LYS A 160 10.41 9.73 11.82
CA LYS A 160 10.65 10.25 10.46
C LYS A 160 9.50 9.93 9.49
N ILE A 161 8.29 10.26 9.92
CA ILE A 161 7.04 9.96 9.20
C ILE A 161 6.96 10.84 7.95
N THR A 162 7.39 10.34 6.80
CA THR A 162 7.40 11.08 5.52
C THR A 162 6.11 10.87 4.72
N PRO A 163 5.81 11.73 3.72
CA PRO A 163 4.64 11.58 2.84
C PRO A 163 4.66 10.28 2.02
N ASP A 164 5.84 9.87 1.55
CA ASP A 164 6.04 8.67 0.73
C ASP A 164 6.60 7.49 1.53
N CYS A 165 6.36 6.28 1.02
CA CYS A 165 6.87 5.03 1.58
C CYS A 165 8.39 4.88 1.42
N ASP A 166 9.04 4.01 2.21
CA ASP A 166 10.46 3.66 2.01
C ASP A 166 10.72 2.86 0.71
N CYS A 167 9.68 2.57 -0.07
CA CYS A 167 9.81 1.85 -1.33
C CYS A 167 10.26 2.73 -2.50
N VAL A 168 10.17 4.06 -2.38
CA VAL A 168 10.64 4.98 -3.43
C VAL A 168 12.11 5.36 -3.21
N PRO A 169 12.89 5.68 -4.25
CA PRO A 169 14.32 6.00 -4.13
C PRO A 169 14.63 7.39 -3.57
N TRP A 170 13.62 8.14 -3.09
CA TRP A 170 13.75 9.46 -2.49
C TRP A 170 13.08 9.50 -1.11
N SER A 171 13.33 10.58 -0.38
CA SER A 171 12.64 10.87 0.88
C SER A 171 12.46 12.38 0.98
N ASP A 172 11.25 12.79 1.30
CA ASP A 172 10.97 14.16 1.69
C ASP A 172 11.18 14.36 3.21
N ALA A 173 10.98 15.58 3.71
CA ALA A 173 10.95 15.86 5.14
C ALA A 173 9.73 15.20 5.83
N PRO A 174 9.82 14.89 7.13
CA PRO A 174 8.68 14.37 7.90
C PRO A 174 7.47 15.31 7.89
N ILE A 175 6.25 14.75 7.86
CA ILE A 175 4.98 15.49 7.91
C ILE A 175 4.54 15.82 9.33
N VAL A 176 5.06 15.10 10.34
CA VAL A 176 4.84 15.33 11.78
C VAL A 176 6.11 15.02 12.56
N PRO A 177 6.28 15.50 13.80
CA PRO A 177 7.37 15.08 14.69
C PRO A 177 7.34 13.58 15.00
N ASP A 178 8.48 13.06 15.44
CA ASP A 178 8.61 11.68 15.94
C ASP A 178 7.69 11.46 17.16
N ILE A 179 6.98 10.35 17.16
CA ILE A 179 6.02 10.00 18.23
C ILE A 179 6.60 8.90 19.12
N GLY A 180 7.22 7.87 18.53
CA GLY A 180 7.82 6.77 19.28
C GLY A 180 7.61 5.41 18.62
N ILE A 181 7.45 4.38 19.45
CA ILE A 181 7.28 2.99 19.02
C ILE A 181 5.98 2.47 19.65
N LEU A 182 5.14 1.86 18.82
CA LEU A 182 3.93 1.16 19.26
C LEU A 182 4.11 -0.34 19.05
N ALA A 183 3.49 -1.15 19.90
CA ALA A 183 3.45 -2.59 19.75
C ALA A 183 2.05 -3.13 20.05
N SER A 184 1.66 -4.21 19.37
CA SER A 184 0.38 -4.88 19.53
C SER A 184 0.46 -6.33 19.07
N THR A 185 -0.52 -7.15 19.44
CA THR A 185 -0.77 -8.47 18.83
C THR A 185 -1.88 -8.42 17.78
N ASP A 186 -2.44 -7.25 17.53
CA ASP A 186 -3.48 -6.98 16.54
C ASP A 186 -2.96 -5.92 15.54
N PRO A 187 -2.85 -6.25 14.24
CA PRO A 187 -2.29 -5.35 13.24
C PRO A 187 -3.22 -4.19 12.88
N VAL A 188 -4.54 -4.39 12.94
CA VAL A 188 -5.53 -3.36 12.63
C VAL A 188 -5.55 -2.33 13.76
N ALA A 189 -5.55 -2.79 15.00
CA ALA A 189 -5.52 -1.91 16.18
C ALA A 189 -4.22 -1.09 16.22
N LEU A 190 -3.09 -1.72 15.86
CA LEU A 190 -1.79 -1.04 15.81
C LEU A 190 -1.76 0.06 14.75
N ASP A 191 -2.22 -0.23 13.54
CA ASP A 191 -2.23 0.74 12.45
C ASP A 191 -3.25 1.85 12.72
N GLN A 192 -4.42 1.53 13.30
CA GLN A 192 -5.41 2.52 13.74
C GLN A 192 -4.84 3.46 14.81
N ALA A 193 -4.24 2.93 15.87
CA ALA A 193 -3.59 3.74 16.90
C ALA A 193 -2.47 4.62 16.34
N SER A 194 -1.68 4.06 15.41
CA SER A 194 -0.60 4.80 14.75
C SER A 194 -1.15 5.96 13.90
N TYR A 195 -2.22 5.72 13.15
CA TYR A 195 -2.89 6.72 12.32
C TYR A 195 -3.43 7.87 13.17
N ASP A 196 -4.10 7.56 14.27
CA ASP A 196 -4.70 8.54 15.16
C ASP A 196 -3.64 9.40 15.86
N LEU A 197 -2.56 8.79 16.36
CA LEU A 197 -1.47 9.51 17.02
C LEU A 197 -0.75 10.47 16.06
N VAL A 198 -0.58 10.09 14.79
CA VAL A 198 -0.06 10.96 13.73
C VAL A 198 -0.99 12.13 13.48
N ASN A 199 -2.29 11.86 13.32
CA ASN A 199 -3.27 12.93 13.04
C ASN A 199 -3.44 13.90 14.20
N ASN A 200 -3.23 13.44 15.44
CA ASN A 200 -3.22 14.30 16.63
C ASN A 200 -1.99 15.23 16.72
N GLN A 201 -0.96 15.04 15.91
CA GLN A 201 0.18 15.97 15.85
C GLN A 201 -0.14 17.21 15.02
N LYS A 202 0.59 18.29 15.29
CA LYS A 202 0.66 19.43 14.37
C LYS A 202 1.55 19.05 13.17
N GLY A 203 1.03 19.26 11.96
CA GLY A 203 1.72 19.01 10.71
C GLY A 203 2.88 19.99 10.49
N LEU A 204 3.96 19.50 9.88
CA LEU A 204 5.16 20.25 9.55
C LEU A 204 5.05 20.82 8.14
N VAL A 205 5.20 22.14 8.03
CA VAL A 205 5.03 22.92 6.79
C VAL A 205 6.21 22.80 5.81
N SER A 206 7.31 22.17 6.22
CA SER A 206 8.53 22.01 5.42
C SER A 206 8.59 20.69 4.66
N SER A 207 7.43 20.11 4.34
CA SER A 207 7.25 18.84 3.66
C SER A 207 6.20 18.98 2.56
N SER A 208 5.95 17.92 1.80
CA SER A 208 4.90 17.83 0.76
C SER A 208 3.49 17.73 1.35
N LEU A 209 3.33 17.89 2.67
CA LEU A 209 2.01 18.04 3.30
C LEU A 209 1.34 19.34 2.80
N GLN A 210 0.29 19.20 2.00
CA GLN A 210 -0.31 20.34 1.30
C GLN A 210 -1.31 21.11 2.19
N PHE A 211 -2.07 20.38 3.02
CA PHE A 211 -3.08 20.93 3.92
C PHE A 211 -3.25 20.01 5.16
N ASN A 212 -4.22 20.31 6.04
CA ASN A 212 -4.47 19.59 7.31
C ASN A 212 -3.30 19.69 8.31
N HIS A 213 -2.72 20.87 8.49
CA HIS A 213 -1.58 21.08 9.38
C HIS A 213 -1.96 21.14 10.87
N GLU A 214 -3.23 21.41 11.17
CA GLU A 214 -3.77 21.49 12.52
C GLU A 214 -3.89 20.11 13.19
N ALA A 215 -3.71 20.06 14.52
CA ALA A 215 -3.87 18.82 15.28
C ALA A 215 -5.32 18.28 15.16
N GLY A 216 -5.44 16.97 14.98
CA GLY A 216 -6.71 16.27 14.76
C GLY A 216 -7.12 16.15 13.29
N ALA A 217 -6.52 16.93 12.39
CA ALA A 217 -6.78 16.81 10.95
C ALA A 217 -6.00 15.65 10.31
N ASP A 218 -6.54 15.09 9.24
CA ASP A 218 -5.97 13.92 8.58
C ASP A 218 -4.72 14.28 7.76
N LYS A 219 -3.54 13.93 8.30
CA LYS A 219 -2.23 14.23 7.72
C LYS A 219 -1.98 13.45 6.43
N PHE A 220 -2.50 12.22 6.35
CA PHE A 220 -2.34 11.38 5.17
C PHE A 220 -3.22 11.85 4.03
N LYS A 221 -4.43 12.33 4.31
CA LYS A 221 -5.28 13.04 3.33
C LYS A 221 -4.65 14.37 2.89
N GLY A 222 -3.97 15.06 3.80
CA GLY A 222 -3.22 16.28 3.52
C GLY A 222 -2.03 16.07 2.57
N ALA A 223 -1.42 14.89 2.59
CA ALA A 223 -0.36 14.49 1.68
C ALA A 223 -0.90 13.90 0.37
N TRP A 224 -1.93 13.03 0.46
CA TRP A 224 -2.52 12.27 -0.64
C TRP A 224 -4.05 12.47 -0.68
N PRO A 225 -4.53 13.57 -1.29
CA PRO A 225 -5.93 14.00 -1.19
C PRO A 225 -6.94 13.02 -1.79
N LYS A 226 -6.52 12.24 -2.79
CA LYS A 226 -7.39 11.30 -3.50
C LYS A 226 -7.55 9.95 -2.78
N VAL A 227 -6.82 9.70 -1.70
CA VAL A 227 -6.82 8.40 -1.02
C VAL A 227 -7.54 8.49 0.33
N ASP A 228 -8.35 7.50 0.68
CA ASP A 228 -8.85 7.28 2.05
C ASP A 228 -8.11 6.08 2.66
N GLY A 229 -7.04 6.34 3.41
CA GLY A 229 -6.27 5.29 4.08
C GLY A 229 -7.11 4.49 5.10
N THR A 230 -8.18 5.07 5.63
CA THR A 230 -9.02 4.39 6.63
C THR A 230 -9.83 3.24 6.04
N HIS A 231 -9.97 3.16 4.70
CA HIS A 231 -10.62 2.04 4.02
C HIS A 231 -9.94 0.71 4.34
N GLN A 232 -8.60 0.68 4.34
CA GLN A 232 -7.81 -0.50 4.70
C GLN A 232 -8.10 -0.99 6.12
N LEU A 233 -8.27 -0.06 7.07
CA LEU A 233 -8.56 -0.38 8.48
C LEU A 233 -9.99 -0.91 8.65
N LYS A 234 -10.98 -0.28 8.00
CA LYS A 234 -12.39 -0.72 8.00
C LYS A 234 -12.51 -2.13 7.44
N TYR A 235 -11.91 -2.37 6.28
CA TYR A 235 -11.99 -3.66 5.61
C TYR A 235 -11.21 -4.74 6.37
N GLY A 236 -10.07 -4.40 6.99
CA GLY A 236 -9.32 -5.32 7.85
C GLY A 236 -10.16 -5.82 9.03
N GLU A 237 -10.95 -4.94 9.65
CA GLU A 237 -11.90 -5.34 10.68
C GLU A 237 -13.04 -6.19 10.13
N GLU A 238 -13.60 -5.83 8.98
CA GLU A 238 -14.69 -6.58 8.31
C GLU A 238 -14.31 -8.04 8.02
N ILE A 239 -13.08 -8.29 7.53
CA ILE A 239 -12.61 -9.65 7.21
C ILE A 239 -12.05 -10.40 8.43
N GLY A 240 -12.04 -9.78 9.61
CA GLY A 240 -11.53 -10.37 10.85
C GLY A 240 -10.00 -10.47 10.93
N LEU A 241 -9.26 -9.57 10.26
CA LEU A 241 -7.81 -9.45 10.41
C LEU A 241 -7.41 -8.89 11.79
N GLY A 242 -8.28 -8.10 12.40
CA GLY A 242 -8.08 -7.46 13.70
C GLY A 242 -9.25 -6.54 14.04
N SER A 243 -9.12 -5.72 15.07
CA SER A 243 -10.10 -4.71 15.45
C SER A 243 -9.55 -3.30 15.32
N ARG A 244 -10.42 -2.34 15.02
CA ARG A 244 -10.07 -0.92 15.08
C ARG A 244 -10.15 -0.37 16.50
N GLU A 245 -10.76 -1.08 17.42
CA GLU A 245 -10.77 -0.69 18.83
C GLU A 245 -9.41 -0.96 19.47
N TYR A 246 -8.90 0.02 20.21
CA TYR A 246 -7.64 -0.12 20.92
C TYR A 246 -7.66 0.66 22.23
N LYS A 247 -6.76 0.29 23.13
CA LYS A 247 -6.45 1.04 24.35
C LYS A 247 -4.94 1.26 24.42
N LEU A 248 -4.53 2.51 24.51
CA LEU A 248 -3.12 2.84 24.74
C LEU A 248 -2.74 2.53 26.19
N VAL A 249 -1.61 1.86 26.35
CA VAL A 249 -0.98 1.57 27.64
C VAL A 249 0.47 2.03 27.53
N GLU A 250 0.83 3.06 28.31
CA GLU A 250 2.21 3.53 28.42
C GLU A 250 2.98 2.61 29.38
N ILE A 251 4.20 2.23 29.00
CA ILE A 251 5.09 1.31 29.72
C ILE A 251 6.37 2.05 30.12
#